data_AF-A0A7L7M7N3-F1
#
_entry.id   AF-A0A7L7M7N3-F1
#
_cell.length_a   1.000
_cell.length_b   1.000
_cell.length_c   1.000
_cell.angle_alpha   90.00
_cell.angle_beta   90.00
_cell.angle_gamma   90.00
#
_symmetry.space_group_name_H-M   'P 1'
#
loop_
_entity.id
_entity.type
_entity.pdbx_description
1 polymer ?
#
loop_
_entity_poly.entity_id
_entity_poly.type
_entity_poly.pdbx_seq_one_letter_code
_entity_poly.pdbx_strand_id
1 'polypeptide(L)'
;MGVWRMGRTPTFLGKDNVMNLLRTVRIVSSATLSGALLLASTAPASADRVRQDQWALDHFQAEKVWEISQGEGVTVAVIDIGFEVNHQDISQSLLEGKDFVDGGSVDPEQGESHGTGMASIIAAHGHGLGGGDGVRGLAPKAKILPVRIKASGNLADPIIYAVDQGASVINISLGGSGKTQEEEEAVAYALKKDVLVINASGNDGEPGLIGYPGKYPGVLTIGAVGERGEIWEDSNYGPEVLLTAPGVGIVSAGGNSPGAYYHKGNGTSSSAAYTSAAAALVRAEYPDLTAGQVVNRLVKTAGLPESTKGLSLPDEKYGYGYIRPLAALTENIPAGSKYGPLKVPDSLDSSSPEAEAEVEAGSGSGTDSSNTLKRILVFVVAPVFLLLVVGVTVFAVVRSSRRKKRSAPVGVGWGEGPQAQQPPYGQPMPPGNAGGFPPQPQGPNQNQPSGPWGP
;
A
#
# COMPACT_ATOMS: atom_id res chain seq x y z
N MET A 1 -99.26 39.25 0.28
CA MET A 1 -99.45 39.66 -1.13
C MET A 1 -98.26 40.56 -1.47
N GLY A 2 -97.20 40.15 -2.17
CA GLY A 2 -97.14 39.66 -3.55
C GLY A 2 -97.26 40.86 -4.52
N VAL A 3 -96.37 41.18 -5.48
CA VAL A 3 -95.38 40.37 -6.22
C VAL A 3 -94.52 41.31 -7.12
N TRP A 4 -93.19 41.11 -7.08
CA TRP A 4 -92.17 41.05 -8.16
C TRP A 4 -91.63 42.23 -9.03
N ARG A 5 -90.29 42.17 -9.15
CA ARG A 5 -89.35 42.50 -10.26
C ARG A 5 -89.15 43.97 -10.62
N MET A 6 -88.01 44.46 -11.11
CA MET A 6 -86.57 44.15 -11.14
C MET A 6 -85.99 45.21 -12.11
N GLY A 7 -84.88 45.86 -11.78
CA GLY A 7 -84.22 46.77 -12.73
C GLY A 7 -83.29 47.76 -12.05
N ARG A 8 -81.99 47.48 -12.11
CA ARG A 8 -80.90 48.22 -11.45
C ARG A 8 -80.62 49.56 -12.11
N THR A 9 -80.18 50.51 -11.29
CA THR A 9 -78.88 51.23 -11.28
C THR A 9 -79.03 52.41 -10.27
N PRO A 10 -77.98 53.06 -9.72
CA PRO A 10 -76.56 53.07 -10.09
C PRO A 10 -75.59 53.07 -8.88
N THR A 11 -74.35 53.50 -9.14
CA THR A 11 -73.44 54.25 -8.26
C THR A 11 -72.56 53.50 -7.24
N PHE A 12 -71.31 53.27 -7.68
CA PHE A 12 -70.08 53.84 -7.12
C PHE A 12 -70.13 54.37 -5.68
N LEU A 13 -69.45 53.65 -4.77
CA LEU A 13 -68.74 54.10 -3.55
C LEU A 13 -68.35 52.80 -2.80
N GLY A 14 -67.17 52.59 -2.23
CA GLY A 14 -66.02 53.43 -2.03
C GLY A 14 -64.78 52.55 -1.81
N LYS A 15 -63.64 53.21 -1.95
CA LYS A 15 -62.27 52.69 -1.93
C LYS A 15 -61.77 52.31 -0.52
N ASP A 16 -62.57 51.65 0.32
CA ASP A 16 -62.17 51.40 1.72
C ASP A 16 -62.20 49.93 2.18
N ASN A 17 -62.37 48.97 1.27
CA ASN A 17 -62.34 47.54 1.63
C ASN A 17 -61.33 46.68 0.85
N VAL A 18 -60.38 47.30 0.14
CA VAL A 18 -59.33 46.57 -0.62
C VAL A 18 -58.01 46.45 0.17
N MET A 19 -57.89 47.15 1.30
CA MET A 19 -56.64 47.20 2.10
C MET A 19 -56.69 46.39 3.42
N ASN A 20 -57.66 45.48 3.59
CA ASN A 20 -57.65 44.51 4.70
C ASN A 20 -57.91 43.05 4.27
N LEU A 21 -58.06 42.77 2.97
CA LEU A 21 -58.17 41.40 2.43
C LEU A 21 -56.89 40.93 1.71
N LEU A 22 -55.78 41.68 1.85
CA LEU A 22 -54.46 41.32 1.32
C LEU A 22 -53.35 41.33 2.38
N ARG A 23 -53.71 41.32 3.67
CA ARG A 23 -52.76 41.07 4.77
C ARG A 23 -52.89 39.69 5.43
N THR A 24 -53.85 38.87 5.01
CA THR A 24 -54.06 37.50 5.54
C THR A 24 -53.89 36.41 4.48
N VAL A 25 -53.05 36.64 3.47
CA VAL A 25 -52.62 35.59 2.50
C VAL A 25 -51.09 35.61 2.26
N ARG A 26 -50.32 36.36 3.06
CA ARG A 26 -48.84 36.37 2.97
C ARG A 26 -48.11 35.85 4.23
N ILE A 27 -48.80 35.08 5.08
CA ILE A 27 -48.18 34.34 6.20
C ILE A 27 -48.75 32.91 6.26
N VAL A 28 -48.84 32.23 5.12
CA VAL A 28 -49.01 30.75 5.06
C VAL A 28 -48.18 30.12 3.93
N SER A 29 -47.60 30.90 3.02
CA SER A 29 -46.76 30.38 1.91
C SER A 29 -45.25 30.50 2.13
N SER A 30 -44.80 30.84 3.34
CA SER A 30 -43.38 30.86 3.73
C SER A 30 -43.05 29.94 4.91
N ALA A 31 -44.03 29.20 5.44
CA ALA A 31 -43.80 28.16 6.46
C ALA A 31 -43.80 26.73 5.87
N THR A 32 -44.24 26.55 4.63
CA THR A 32 -44.29 25.23 3.96
C THR A 32 -43.14 24.98 2.99
N LEU A 33 -42.38 26.02 2.57
CA LEU A 33 -41.15 25.82 1.79
C LEU A 33 -39.87 25.70 2.65
N SER A 34 -39.86 26.21 3.88
CA SER A 34 -38.74 25.96 4.81
C SER A 34 -38.87 24.63 5.55
N GLY A 35 -40.06 24.04 5.63
CA GLY A 35 -40.28 22.69 6.17
C GLY A 35 -40.06 21.57 5.15
N ALA A 36 -40.22 21.84 3.85
CA ALA A 36 -40.04 20.84 2.79
C ALA A 36 -38.57 20.68 2.33
N LEU A 37 -37.68 21.61 2.68
CA LEU A 37 -36.22 21.45 2.48
C LEU A 37 -35.50 20.79 3.68
N LEU A 38 -36.17 20.62 4.82
CA LEU A 38 -35.59 19.93 6.00
C LEU A 38 -35.96 18.44 6.07
N LEU A 39 -36.72 17.94 5.10
CA LEU A 39 -37.02 16.51 4.91
C LEU A 39 -36.43 15.97 3.60
N ALA A 40 -35.50 16.71 2.98
CA ALA A 40 -34.57 16.16 2.01
C ALA A 40 -33.63 15.20 2.75
N SER A 41 -34.12 13.97 2.94
CA SER A 41 -33.35 12.77 3.19
C SER A 41 -32.03 13.00 3.95
N THR A 42 -32.12 13.24 5.26
CA THR A 42 -31.20 12.52 6.12
C THR A 42 -31.54 11.06 5.92
N ALA A 43 -30.93 10.42 4.90
CA ALA A 43 -30.70 9.00 5.01
C ALA A 43 -30.17 8.81 6.44
N PRO A 44 -30.77 7.94 7.27
CA PRO A 44 -30.23 7.71 8.59
C PRO A 44 -28.74 7.47 8.40
N ALA A 45 -27.93 8.11 9.24
CA ALA A 45 -26.50 7.92 9.28
C ALA A 45 -26.20 6.41 9.12
N SER A 46 -25.81 6.05 7.91
CA SER A 46 -25.09 4.83 7.60
C SER A 46 -23.60 5.21 7.68
N ALA A 47 -23.13 6.00 8.66
CA ALA A 47 -22.54 5.41 9.87
C ALA A 47 -22.41 3.90 9.72
N ASP A 48 -21.28 3.55 9.14
CA ASP A 48 -21.08 2.50 8.17
C ASP A 48 -21.11 1.10 8.78
N ARG A 49 -21.98 0.20 8.28
CA ARG A 49 -21.96 -1.21 8.69
C ARG A 49 -20.57 -1.83 8.47
N VAL A 50 -19.85 -1.36 7.45
CA VAL A 50 -18.50 -1.83 7.11
C VAL A 50 -17.54 -1.61 8.28
N ARG A 51 -17.51 -0.40 8.85
CA ARG A 51 -16.67 -0.07 10.01
C ARG A 51 -17.05 -0.92 11.23
N GLN A 52 -18.35 -1.02 11.50
CA GLN A 52 -18.89 -1.75 12.66
C GLN A 52 -18.61 -3.26 12.59
N ASP A 53 -18.45 -3.80 11.38
CA ASP A 53 -18.15 -5.21 11.16
C ASP A 53 -16.64 -5.54 11.27
N GLN A 54 -15.75 -4.55 11.47
CA GLN A 54 -14.30 -4.75 11.67
C GLN A 54 -13.95 -5.15 13.13
N TRP A 55 -14.54 -6.25 13.62
CA TRP A 55 -14.36 -6.74 15.00
C TRP A 55 -12.90 -6.83 15.47
N ALA A 56 -11.97 -7.13 14.56
CA ALA A 56 -10.55 -7.26 14.86
C ALA A 56 -9.95 -5.95 15.38
N LEU A 57 -10.40 -4.79 14.89
CA LEU A 57 -9.93 -3.49 15.38
C LEU A 57 -10.37 -3.24 16.83
N ASP A 58 -11.59 -3.63 17.17
CA ASP A 58 -12.10 -3.55 18.54
C ASP A 58 -11.30 -4.48 19.47
N HIS A 59 -11.03 -5.71 19.02
CA HIS A 59 -10.24 -6.69 19.77
C HIS A 59 -8.81 -6.20 20.02
N PHE A 60 -8.21 -5.53 19.04
CA PHE A 60 -6.91 -4.87 19.18
C PHE A 60 -6.93 -3.57 19.98
N GLN A 61 -8.12 -3.07 20.33
CA GLN A 61 -8.31 -1.76 20.95
C GLN A 61 -7.68 -0.64 20.12
N ALA A 62 -7.99 -0.63 18.81
CA ALA A 62 -7.34 0.22 17.82
C ALA A 62 -7.32 1.71 18.17
N GLU A 63 -8.37 2.25 18.81
CA GLU A 63 -8.37 3.65 19.26
C GLU A 63 -7.23 3.96 20.24
N LYS A 64 -6.97 3.07 21.21
CA LYS A 64 -5.84 3.21 22.16
C LYS A 64 -4.49 2.99 21.49
N VAL A 65 -4.44 2.10 20.50
CA VAL A 65 -3.24 1.89 19.68
C VAL A 65 -2.89 3.18 18.94
N TRP A 66 -3.88 3.82 18.32
CA TRP A 66 -3.71 5.03 17.52
C TRP A 66 -3.37 6.28 18.33
N GLU A 67 -3.67 6.31 19.63
CA GLU A 67 -3.17 7.33 20.55
C GLU A 67 -1.64 7.27 20.73
N ILE A 68 -1.02 6.10 20.48
CA ILE A 68 0.42 5.87 20.64
C ILE A 68 1.12 5.93 19.29
N SER A 69 0.65 5.15 18.32
CA SER A 69 1.25 5.02 16.99
C SER A 69 0.17 4.73 15.96
N GLN A 70 0.31 5.30 14.76
CA GLN A 70 -0.56 5.00 13.62
C GLN A 70 0.24 4.48 12.42
N GLY A 71 1.54 4.20 12.61
CA GLY A 71 2.45 3.69 11.57
C GLY A 71 3.13 4.79 10.75
N GLU A 72 3.15 6.04 11.23
CA GLU A 72 3.79 7.16 10.54
C GLU A 72 5.23 6.86 10.13
N GLY A 73 5.58 7.20 8.89
CA GLY A 73 6.96 7.08 8.39
C GLY A 73 7.39 5.65 8.05
N VAL A 74 6.51 4.64 8.23
CA VAL A 74 6.80 3.25 7.86
C VAL A 74 6.17 2.92 6.51
N THR A 75 6.99 2.37 5.62
CA THR A 75 6.53 1.77 4.36
C THR A 75 6.40 0.26 4.53
N VAL A 76 5.22 -0.27 4.20
CA VAL A 76 4.92 -1.70 4.13
C VAL A 76 4.75 -2.07 2.66
N ALA A 77 5.62 -2.91 2.12
CA ALA A 77 5.38 -3.48 0.81
C ALA A 77 4.36 -4.60 0.90
N VAL A 78 3.41 -4.62 -0.05
CA VAL A 78 2.42 -5.69 -0.17
C VAL A 78 2.68 -6.36 -1.51
N ILE A 79 3.21 -7.59 -1.46
CA ILE A 79 3.48 -8.42 -2.63
C ILE A 79 2.28 -9.35 -2.82
N ASP A 80 1.44 -9.05 -3.80
CA ASP A 80 0.12 -9.68 -3.94
C ASP A 80 -0.43 -9.58 -5.38
N ILE A 81 -1.66 -10.09 -5.61
CA ILE A 81 -2.41 -9.95 -6.85
C ILE A 81 -3.33 -8.72 -6.78
N GLY A 82 -3.05 -7.74 -7.64
CA GLY A 82 -3.93 -6.60 -7.97
C GLY A 82 -4.21 -5.60 -6.85
N PHE A 83 -4.16 -4.31 -7.21
CA PHE A 83 -4.35 -3.19 -6.29
C PHE A 83 -5.24 -2.14 -6.91
N GLU A 84 -6.42 -1.94 -6.34
CA GLU A 84 -7.35 -0.93 -6.82
C GLU A 84 -6.87 0.46 -6.36
N VAL A 85 -6.05 1.11 -7.20
CA VAL A 85 -5.32 2.32 -6.79
C VAL A 85 -6.24 3.52 -6.52
N ASN A 86 -7.46 3.48 -7.07
CA ASN A 86 -8.46 4.53 -6.91
C ASN A 86 -9.51 4.21 -5.83
N HIS A 87 -9.34 3.13 -5.06
CA HIS A 87 -10.28 2.80 -4.00
C HIS A 87 -10.25 3.88 -2.91
N GLN A 88 -11.42 4.41 -2.56
CA GLN A 88 -11.54 5.64 -1.76
C GLN A 88 -10.94 5.54 -0.35
N ASP A 89 -10.89 4.32 0.21
CA ASP A 89 -10.37 4.09 1.56
C ASP A 89 -8.86 3.87 1.64
N ILE A 90 -8.17 3.64 0.51
CA ILE A 90 -6.73 3.31 0.53
C ILE A 90 -5.89 4.16 -0.41
N SER A 91 -6.49 4.84 -1.40
CA SER A 91 -5.76 5.57 -2.45
C SER A 91 -4.70 6.54 -1.93
N GLN A 92 -4.91 7.17 -0.76
CA GLN A 92 -3.94 8.10 -0.18
C GLN A 92 -2.82 7.41 0.61
N SER A 93 -2.96 6.12 0.89
CA SER A 93 -1.98 5.29 1.56
C SER A 93 -1.03 4.59 0.58
N LEU A 94 -1.40 4.48 -0.69
CA LEU A 94 -0.58 3.81 -1.71
C LEU A 94 0.54 4.73 -2.22
N LEU A 95 1.74 4.17 -2.35
CA LEU A 95 2.85 4.71 -3.11
C LEU A 95 2.77 4.24 -4.57
N GLU A 96 3.63 4.79 -5.42
CA GLU A 96 3.86 4.25 -6.75
C GLU A 96 4.45 2.84 -6.64
N GLY A 97 3.70 1.85 -7.14
CA GLY A 97 4.05 0.44 -7.09
C GLY A 97 4.75 -0.05 -8.35
N LYS A 98 4.97 -1.36 -8.41
CA LYS A 98 5.50 -2.02 -9.61
C LYS A 98 4.73 -3.29 -9.94
N ASP A 99 4.48 -3.49 -11.22
CA ASP A 99 3.92 -4.74 -11.74
C ASP A 99 5.02 -5.64 -12.31
N PHE A 100 5.13 -6.86 -11.77
CA PHE A 100 6.02 -7.92 -12.24
C PHE A 100 5.31 -8.94 -13.15
N VAL A 101 4.03 -8.74 -13.47
CA VAL A 101 3.25 -9.58 -14.38
C VAL A 101 3.56 -9.24 -15.83
N ASP A 102 3.34 -7.98 -16.22
CA ASP A 102 3.55 -7.49 -17.59
C ASP A 102 4.28 -6.14 -17.66
N GLY A 103 4.68 -5.58 -16.50
CA GLY A 103 5.37 -4.29 -16.40
C GLY A 103 4.44 -3.08 -16.52
N GLY A 104 3.12 -3.29 -16.53
CA GLY A 104 2.09 -2.26 -16.64
C GLY A 104 1.67 -1.68 -15.29
N SER A 105 0.36 -1.48 -15.15
CA SER A 105 -0.24 -0.96 -13.91
C SER A 105 -0.33 -2.05 -12.85
N VAL A 106 -0.22 -1.65 -11.58
CA VAL A 106 -0.55 -2.53 -10.44
C VAL A 106 -2.07 -2.72 -10.27
N ASP A 107 -2.88 -2.03 -11.08
CA ASP A 107 -4.33 -2.20 -11.12
C ASP A 107 -4.72 -3.66 -11.35
N PRO A 108 -5.79 -4.12 -10.70
CA PRO A 108 -6.20 -5.51 -10.79
C PRO A 108 -6.78 -5.82 -12.17
N GLU A 109 -6.52 -7.02 -12.67
CA GLU A 109 -7.43 -7.60 -13.67
C GLU A 109 -8.80 -7.85 -13.04
N GLN A 110 -9.85 -7.97 -13.87
CA GLN A 110 -11.21 -8.13 -13.32
C GLN A 110 -11.29 -9.32 -12.35
N GLY A 111 -11.61 -9.02 -11.09
CA GLY A 111 -11.74 -10.01 -10.02
C GLY A 111 -10.51 -10.19 -9.12
N GLU A 112 -9.36 -9.58 -9.43
CA GLU A 112 -8.12 -9.73 -8.65
C GLU A 112 -7.95 -8.64 -7.58
N SER A 113 -8.84 -8.53 -6.59
CA SER A 113 -8.76 -7.48 -5.56
C SER A 113 -8.12 -7.92 -4.23
N HIS A 114 -7.36 -9.02 -4.21
CA HIS A 114 -6.81 -9.57 -2.98
C HIS A 114 -5.75 -8.63 -2.36
N GLY A 115 -4.84 -8.08 -3.19
CA GLY A 115 -3.86 -7.09 -2.76
C GLY A 115 -4.49 -5.82 -2.21
N THR A 116 -5.57 -5.32 -2.83
CA THR A 116 -6.40 -4.23 -2.28
C THR A 116 -6.88 -4.54 -0.87
N GLY A 117 -7.40 -5.76 -0.67
CA GLY A 117 -7.89 -6.22 0.64
C GLY A 117 -6.79 -6.21 1.69
N MET A 118 -5.62 -6.78 1.38
CA MET A 118 -4.47 -6.82 2.30
C MET A 118 -3.95 -5.43 2.62
N ALA A 119 -3.79 -4.57 1.60
CA ALA A 119 -3.39 -3.17 1.77
C ALA A 119 -4.36 -2.40 2.68
N SER A 120 -5.67 -2.67 2.56
CA SER A 120 -6.69 -2.02 3.38
C SER A 120 -6.66 -2.43 4.86
N ILE A 121 -6.40 -3.71 5.14
CA ILE A 121 -6.22 -4.22 6.51
C ILE A 121 -5.02 -3.54 7.17
N ILE A 122 -3.97 -3.26 6.40
CA ILE A 122 -2.76 -2.62 6.89
C ILE A 122 -2.99 -1.12 7.12
N ALA A 123 -3.34 -0.38 6.07
CA ALA A 123 -3.24 1.08 6.08
C ALA A 123 -4.41 1.80 5.40
N ALA A 124 -5.61 1.21 5.31
CA ALA A 124 -6.76 2.01 4.89
C ALA A 124 -6.94 3.22 5.81
N HIS A 125 -7.22 4.36 5.20
CA HIS A 125 -7.47 5.63 5.88
C HIS A 125 -8.97 5.91 6.05
N GLY A 126 -9.83 5.11 5.41
CA GLY A 126 -11.27 5.33 5.35
C GLY A 126 -11.64 6.58 4.54
N HIS A 127 -12.92 6.85 4.40
CA HIS A 127 -13.42 8.04 3.69
C HIS A 127 -14.44 8.80 4.54
N GLY A 128 -15.03 9.84 3.96
CA GLY A 128 -15.98 10.70 4.66
C GLY A 128 -15.30 11.61 5.71
N LEU A 129 -16.12 12.20 6.58
CA LEU A 129 -15.64 13.17 7.56
C LEU A 129 -14.71 12.48 8.58
N GLY A 130 -13.43 12.88 8.60
CA GLY A 130 -12.44 12.32 9.52
C GLY A 130 -12.04 10.87 9.25
N GLY A 131 -12.37 10.31 8.08
CA GLY A 131 -12.13 8.88 7.78
C GLY A 131 -13.01 7.95 8.61
N GLY A 132 -14.23 8.39 8.94
CA GLY A 132 -15.20 7.65 9.76
C GLY A 132 -15.98 6.59 8.98
N ASP A 133 -15.99 6.67 7.65
CA ASP A 133 -16.69 5.74 6.78
C ASP A 133 -15.70 4.75 6.12
N GLY A 134 -16.21 3.64 5.61
CA GLY A 134 -15.48 2.57 4.94
C GLY A 134 -14.66 1.71 5.89
N VAL A 135 -13.67 1.00 5.33
CA VAL A 135 -12.67 0.24 6.09
C VAL A 135 -11.54 1.16 6.55
N ARG A 136 -10.89 0.83 7.67
CA ARG A 136 -9.58 1.42 8.02
C ARG A 136 -8.64 0.36 8.55
N GLY A 137 -7.37 0.59 8.27
CA GLY A 137 -6.29 -0.31 8.61
C GLY A 137 -5.89 -0.13 10.06
N LEU A 138 -5.18 -1.13 10.58
CA LEU A 138 -4.63 -1.07 11.93
C LEU A 138 -3.48 -0.04 12.04
N ALA A 139 -2.74 0.22 10.95
CA ALA A 139 -1.70 1.24 10.83
C ALA A 139 -2.08 2.30 9.78
N PRO A 140 -3.12 3.13 10.02
CA PRO A 140 -3.77 3.94 8.99
C PRO A 140 -2.90 5.08 8.43
N LYS A 141 -1.73 5.36 9.02
CA LYS A 141 -0.76 6.36 8.52
C LYS A 141 0.53 5.74 7.99
N ALA A 142 0.65 4.41 7.97
CA ALA A 142 1.68 3.74 7.19
C ALA A 142 1.45 3.97 5.68
N LYS A 143 2.50 3.81 4.89
CA LYS A 143 2.41 3.81 3.44
C LYS A 143 2.52 2.40 2.90
N ILE A 144 1.75 2.10 1.87
CA ILE A 144 1.78 0.82 1.17
C ILE A 144 2.58 0.98 -0.11
N LEU A 145 3.59 0.13 -0.31
CA LEU A 145 4.23 -0.05 -1.61
C LEU A 145 3.56 -1.24 -2.33
N PRO A 146 2.71 -1.02 -3.34
CA PRO A 146 2.07 -2.10 -4.08
C PRO A 146 3.07 -2.83 -4.97
N VAL A 147 3.15 -4.15 -4.87
CA VAL A 147 4.00 -4.97 -5.74
C VAL A 147 3.13 -6.08 -6.33
N ARG A 148 2.69 -5.89 -7.57
CA ARG A 148 1.80 -6.83 -8.25
C ARG A 148 2.61 -7.99 -8.83
N ILE A 149 2.18 -9.21 -8.55
CA ILE A 149 2.74 -10.45 -9.09
C ILE A 149 1.63 -11.37 -9.58
N LYS A 150 1.99 -12.47 -10.26
CA LYS A 150 1.07 -13.60 -10.43
C LYS A 150 1.05 -14.42 -9.14
N ALA A 151 -0.07 -15.07 -8.83
CA ALA A 151 -0.19 -15.89 -7.62
C ALA A 151 0.90 -16.98 -7.47
N SER A 152 1.40 -17.51 -8.59
CA SER A 152 2.51 -18.48 -8.66
C SER A 152 3.85 -17.88 -9.12
N GLY A 153 4.00 -16.56 -9.05
CA GLY A 153 5.21 -15.85 -9.46
C GLY A 153 6.39 -16.10 -8.51
N ASN A 154 7.61 -15.98 -9.05
CA ASN A 154 8.83 -15.99 -8.25
C ASN A 154 8.90 -14.72 -7.38
N LEU A 155 9.27 -14.87 -6.11
CA LEU A 155 9.27 -13.79 -5.13
C LEU A 155 10.62 -13.06 -4.97
N ALA A 156 11.71 -13.57 -5.54
CA ALA A 156 13.05 -13.03 -5.35
C ALA A 156 13.17 -11.56 -5.78
N ASP A 157 12.85 -11.26 -7.05
CA ASP A 157 12.91 -9.89 -7.58
C ASP A 157 11.91 -8.94 -6.89
N PRO A 158 10.63 -9.33 -6.65
CA PRO A 158 9.69 -8.54 -5.85
C PRO A 158 10.20 -8.19 -4.44
N ILE A 159 10.81 -9.14 -3.73
CA ILE A 159 11.36 -8.92 -2.38
C ILE A 159 12.52 -7.94 -2.45
N ILE A 160 13.48 -8.16 -3.37
CA ILE A 160 14.64 -7.25 -3.53
C ILE A 160 14.17 -5.84 -3.88
N TYR A 161 13.22 -5.71 -4.81
CA TYR A 161 12.63 -4.43 -5.18
C TYR A 161 12.00 -3.72 -3.98
N ALA A 162 11.20 -4.42 -3.17
CA ALA A 162 10.56 -3.84 -1.99
C ALA A 162 11.59 -3.28 -1.00
N VAL A 163 12.66 -4.04 -0.73
CA VAL A 163 13.77 -3.60 0.12
C VAL A 163 14.43 -2.35 -0.45
N ASP A 164 14.76 -2.36 -1.74
CA ASP A 164 15.48 -1.26 -2.40
C ASP A 164 14.62 0.02 -2.55
N GLN A 165 13.30 -0.11 -2.54
CA GLN A 165 12.36 1.02 -2.46
C GLN A 165 12.12 1.52 -1.02
N GLY A 166 12.83 0.97 -0.04
CA GLY A 166 12.79 1.45 1.35
C GLY A 166 11.61 0.93 2.16
N ALA A 167 11.04 -0.23 1.79
CA ALA A 167 10.09 -0.91 2.68
C ALA A 167 10.81 -1.40 3.94
N SER A 168 10.17 -1.22 5.09
CA SER A 168 10.68 -1.74 6.38
C SER A 168 9.98 -3.04 6.80
N VAL A 169 8.85 -3.34 6.17
CA VAL A 169 8.05 -4.55 6.34
C VAL A 169 7.57 -5.00 4.96
N ILE A 170 7.58 -6.30 4.71
CA ILE A 170 7.05 -6.92 3.48
C ILE A 170 5.96 -7.91 3.89
N ASN A 171 4.74 -7.69 3.43
CA ASN A 171 3.62 -8.61 3.55
C ASN A 171 3.51 -9.46 2.29
N ILE A 172 3.54 -10.77 2.43
CA ILE A 172 3.34 -11.73 1.34
C ILE A 172 2.18 -12.65 1.72
N SER A 173 1.05 -12.50 1.04
CA SER A 173 -0.14 -13.33 1.29
C SER A 173 -0.35 -14.42 0.23
N LEU A 174 0.76 -14.86 -0.36
CA LEU A 174 0.85 -15.86 -1.43
C LEU A 174 1.91 -16.90 -1.06
N GLY A 175 1.87 -18.05 -1.71
CA GLY A 175 2.88 -19.08 -1.50
C GLY A 175 2.99 -20.07 -2.66
N GLY A 176 4.19 -20.61 -2.83
CA GLY A 176 4.52 -21.67 -3.78
C GLY A 176 4.97 -22.95 -3.07
N SER A 177 4.95 -24.07 -3.79
CA SER A 177 5.33 -25.38 -3.25
C SER A 177 6.84 -25.68 -3.30
N GLY A 178 7.63 -24.91 -4.08
CA GLY A 178 9.03 -25.20 -4.35
C GLY A 178 10.00 -24.26 -3.63
N LYS A 179 11.05 -24.83 -3.02
CA LYS A 179 12.21 -24.06 -2.55
C LYS A 179 13.03 -23.61 -3.76
N THR A 180 13.46 -22.35 -3.78
CA THR A 180 14.44 -21.84 -4.73
C THR A 180 15.57 -21.12 -3.97
N GLN A 181 16.78 -21.19 -4.50
CA GLN A 181 17.92 -20.51 -3.90
C GLN A 181 17.78 -18.99 -4.00
N GLU A 182 17.25 -18.49 -5.12
CA GLU A 182 17.07 -17.05 -5.37
C GLU A 182 16.12 -16.41 -4.34
N GLU A 183 15.01 -17.07 -4.00
CA GLU A 183 14.10 -16.55 -2.98
C GLU A 183 14.69 -16.63 -1.56
N GLU A 184 15.44 -17.69 -1.25
CA GLU A 184 16.16 -17.80 0.03
C GLU A 184 17.18 -16.67 0.19
N GLU A 185 17.94 -16.37 -0.87
CA GLU A 185 18.90 -15.26 -0.90
C GLU A 185 18.19 -13.89 -0.81
N ALA A 186 17.04 -13.73 -1.45
CA ALA A 186 16.25 -12.50 -1.35
C ALA A 186 15.68 -12.27 0.06
N VAL A 187 15.20 -13.32 0.73
CA VAL A 187 14.78 -13.25 2.15
C VAL A 187 15.97 -12.92 3.05
N ALA A 188 17.12 -13.56 2.84
CA ALA A 188 18.33 -13.25 3.59
C ALA A 188 18.79 -11.79 3.35
N TYR A 189 18.67 -11.30 2.12
CA TYR A 189 18.94 -9.90 1.77
C TYR A 189 18.02 -8.94 2.53
N ALA A 190 16.72 -9.21 2.56
CA ALA A 190 15.75 -8.41 3.32
C ALA A 190 16.12 -8.37 4.81
N LEU A 191 16.37 -9.53 5.44
CA LEU A 191 16.75 -9.57 6.85
C LEU A 191 18.09 -8.86 7.14
N LYS A 192 19.08 -9.00 6.26
CA LYS A 192 20.37 -8.30 6.35
C LYS A 192 20.20 -6.79 6.29
N LYS A 193 19.23 -6.30 5.50
CA LYS A 193 18.83 -4.91 5.37
C LYS A 193 17.85 -4.43 6.43
N ASP A 194 17.58 -5.27 7.43
CA ASP A 194 16.66 -5.00 8.53
C ASP A 194 15.20 -4.83 8.09
N VAL A 195 14.80 -5.52 7.02
CA VAL A 195 13.43 -5.56 6.51
C VAL A 195 12.76 -6.86 6.96
N LEU A 196 11.61 -6.74 7.62
CA LEU A 196 10.86 -7.89 8.13
C LEU A 196 9.96 -8.46 7.04
N VAL A 197 10.15 -9.73 6.68
CA VAL A 197 9.26 -10.46 5.76
C VAL A 197 8.23 -11.24 6.57
N ILE A 198 6.94 -11.05 6.27
CA ILE A 198 5.80 -11.68 6.94
C ILE A 198 4.99 -12.45 5.90
N ASN A 199 4.70 -13.72 6.18
CA ASN A 199 3.96 -14.59 5.27
C ASN A 199 2.74 -15.25 5.94
N ALA A 200 1.67 -15.40 5.17
CA ALA A 200 0.51 -16.18 5.56
C ALA A 200 0.84 -17.68 5.56
N SER A 201 0.33 -18.45 6.54
CA SER A 201 0.66 -19.88 6.62
C SER A 201 -0.04 -20.75 5.57
N GLY A 202 -1.17 -20.30 5.00
CA GLY A 202 -1.99 -21.04 4.03
C GLY A 202 -3.35 -21.48 4.60
N ASN A 203 -4.25 -21.93 3.72
CA ASN A 203 -5.70 -22.04 4.01
C ASN A 203 -6.27 -23.44 3.75
N ASP A 204 -5.51 -24.51 4.04
CA ASP A 204 -5.90 -25.90 3.80
C ASP A 204 -6.14 -26.69 5.10
N GLY A 205 -5.82 -26.14 6.27
CA GLY A 205 -6.02 -26.76 7.58
C GLY A 205 -5.07 -27.91 7.91
N GLU A 206 -3.99 -28.09 7.15
CA GLU A 206 -3.15 -29.28 7.21
C GLU A 206 -1.72 -28.97 7.72
N PRO A 207 -1.08 -29.92 8.43
CA PRO A 207 0.32 -29.80 8.80
C PRO A 207 1.22 -29.95 7.57
N GLY A 208 2.33 -29.22 7.53
CA GLY A 208 3.35 -29.36 6.49
C GLY A 208 3.02 -28.73 5.13
N LEU A 209 1.80 -28.20 4.95
CA LEU A 209 1.37 -27.48 3.76
C LEU A 209 1.75 -25.98 3.75
N ILE A 210 2.48 -25.50 4.75
CA ILE A 210 3.07 -24.15 4.71
C ILE A 210 3.98 -24.07 3.48
N GLY A 211 3.70 -23.10 2.59
CA GLY A 211 4.46 -22.90 1.36
C GLY A 211 5.75 -22.11 1.57
N TYR A 212 6.51 -21.94 0.49
CA TYR A 212 7.52 -20.88 0.40
C TYR A 212 6.81 -19.56 0.03
N PRO A 213 7.18 -18.42 0.64
CA PRO A 213 8.41 -18.20 1.39
C PRO A 213 8.31 -18.51 2.90
N GLY A 214 7.15 -18.87 3.43
CA GLY A 214 6.92 -19.09 4.87
C GLY A 214 7.83 -20.13 5.54
N LYS A 215 8.46 -21.00 4.76
CA LYS A 215 9.47 -21.98 5.23
C LYS A 215 10.91 -21.45 5.27
N TYR A 216 11.23 -20.33 4.64
CA TYR A 216 12.60 -19.81 4.65
C TYR A 216 12.97 -19.26 6.04
N PRO A 217 14.20 -19.52 6.53
CA PRO A 217 14.75 -18.79 7.66
C PRO A 217 14.67 -17.28 7.42
N GLY A 218 14.31 -16.52 8.45
CA GLY A 218 14.14 -15.06 8.40
C GLY A 218 12.70 -14.59 8.12
N VAL A 219 11.81 -15.49 7.67
CA VAL A 219 10.39 -15.17 7.48
C VAL A 219 9.61 -15.37 8.77
N LEU A 220 8.71 -14.42 9.06
CA LEU A 220 7.72 -14.55 10.11
C LEU A 220 6.40 -15.11 9.54
N THR A 221 6.10 -16.37 9.83
CA THR A 221 4.90 -17.05 9.32
C THR A 221 3.74 -16.98 10.31
N ILE A 222 2.56 -16.60 9.80
CA ILE A 222 1.40 -16.22 10.59
C ILE A 222 0.20 -17.15 10.32
N GLY A 223 -0.31 -17.78 11.38
CA GLY A 223 -1.57 -18.53 11.36
C GLY A 223 -2.79 -17.66 11.67
N ALA A 224 -3.98 -18.23 11.48
CA ALA A 224 -5.25 -17.50 11.65
C ALA A 224 -6.03 -17.95 12.89
N VAL A 225 -6.61 -16.97 13.57
CA VAL A 225 -7.58 -17.18 14.65
C VAL A 225 -8.91 -16.47 14.39
N GLY A 226 -9.97 -16.99 15.01
CA GLY A 226 -11.28 -16.36 15.10
C GLY A 226 -11.39 -15.32 16.22
N GLU A 227 -12.60 -14.81 16.39
CA GLU A 227 -12.92 -13.72 17.34
C GLU A 227 -12.65 -14.06 18.80
N ARG A 228 -12.71 -15.34 19.17
CA ARG A 228 -12.43 -15.81 20.53
C ARG A 228 -11.00 -16.33 20.68
N GLY A 229 -10.14 -16.07 19.69
CA GLY A 229 -8.76 -16.52 19.66
C GLY A 229 -8.60 -18.01 19.34
N GLU A 230 -9.67 -18.70 18.91
CA GLU A 230 -9.60 -20.09 18.47
C GLU A 230 -8.89 -20.20 17.12
N ILE A 231 -8.04 -21.22 16.93
CA ILE A 231 -7.44 -21.50 15.61
C ILE A 231 -8.56 -21.71 14.59
N TRP A 232 -8.45 -21.04 13.44
CA TRP A 232 -9.31 -21.31 12.31
C TRP A 232 -8.97 -22.68 11.72
N GLU A 233 -9.99 -23.51 11.48
CA GLU A 233 -9.81 -24.91 11.05
C GLU A 233 -8.99 -25.05 9.77
N ASP A 234 -9.09 -24.09 8.85
CA ASP A 234 -8.34 -24.10 7.59
C ASP A 234 -6.95 -23.44 7.71
N SER A 235 -6.53 -22.97 8.89
CA SER A 235 -5.19 -22.41 9.05
C SER A 235 -4.14 -23.52 8.97
N ASN A 236 -3.29 -23.48 7.94
CA ASN A 236 -2.12 -24.36 7.87
C ASN A 236 -1.21 -24.12 9.08
N TYR A 237 -0.57 -25.19 9.55
CA TYR A 237 0.19 -25.19 10.80
C TYR A 237 1.48 -26.02 10.70
N GLY A 238 2.39 -25.79 11.65
CA GLY A 238 3.71 -26.40 11.66
C GLY A 238 4.73 -25.60 12.48
N PRO A 239 5.97 -26.10 12.62
CA PRO A 239 7.03 -25.44 13.39
C PRO A 239 7.50 -24.10 12.81
N GLU A 240 7.00 -23.69 11.65
CA GLU A 240 7.21 -22.38 11.04
C GLU A 240 6.28 -21.29 11.61
N VAL A 241 5.10 -21.65 12.12
CA VAL A 241 4.14 -20.67 12.67
C VAL A 241 4.69 -20.12 13.99
N LEU A 242 4.94 -18.81 14.02
CA LEU A 242 5.48 -18.14 15.21
C LEU A 242 4.41 -17.37 15.98
N LEU A 243 3.41 -16.87 15.27
CA LEU A 243 2.34 -16.04 15.80
C LEU A 243 1.05 -16.32 15.03
N THR A 244 -0.08 -15.94 15.62
CA THR A 244 -1.37 -15.90 14.93
C THR A 244 -1.98 -14.49 14.96
N ALA A 245 -2.98 -14.26 14.13
CA ALA A 245 -3.74 -13.01 14.13
C ALA A 245 -5.17 -13.25 13.60
N PRO A 246 -6.12 -12.32 13.84
CA PRO A 246 -7.47 -12.37 13.30
C PRO A 246 -7.49 -12.68 11.81
N GLY A 247 -8.14 -13.78 11.45
CA GLY A 247 -8.23 -14.28 10.07
C GLY A 247 -9.62 -14.78 9.69
N VAL A 248 -10.61 -14.70 10.57
CA VAL A 248 -12.00 -15.17 10.30
C VAL A 248 -12.97 -14.01 10.31
N GLY A 249 -13.83 -13.94 9.30
CA GLY A 249 -14.85 -12.91 9.16
C GLY A 249 -14.27 -11.50 9.04
N ILE A 250 -13.10 -11.36 8.42
CA ILE A 250 -12.38 -10.09 8.30
C ILE A 250 -12.98 -9.28 7.16
N VAL A 251 -13.34 -8.03 7.48
CA VAL A 251 -13.83 -7.05 6.51
C VAL A 251 -12.66 -6.24 5.93
N SER A 252 -12.62 -6.11 4.60
CA SER A 252 -11.56 -5.41 3.86
C SER A 252 -12.11 -4.69 2.62
N ALA A 253 -11.31 -3.79 2.05
CA ALA A 253 -11.60 -3.19 0.75
C ALA A 253 -11.58 -4.25 -0.36
N GLY A 254 -12.31 -3.99 -1.43
CA GLY A 254 -12.44 -4.89 -2.56
C GLY A 254 -12.19 -4.24 -3.90
N GLY A 255 -12.77 -4.82 -4.95
CA GLY A 255 -12.64 -4.30 -6.31
C GLY A 255 -13.67 -3.21 -6.60
N ASN A 256 -13.50 -2.49 -7.71
CA ASN A 256 -14.43 -1.42 -8.09
C ASN A 256 -15.74 -1.87 -8.78
N SER A 257 -16.02 -3.17 -8.83
CA SER A 257 -17.27 -3.68 -9.39
C SER A 257 -18.45 -3.50 -8.42
N PRO A 258 -19.67 -3.18 -8.91
CA PRO A 258 -20.86 -3.09 -8.05
C PRO A 258 -21.06 -4.37 -7.22
N GLY A 259 -21.11 -4.23 -5.90
CA GLY A 259 -21.24 -5.36 -4.96
C GLY A 259 -19.92 -6.03 -4.54
N ALA A 260 -18.77 -5.61 -5.09
CA ALA A 260 -17.45 -6.12 -4.75
C ALA A 260 -16.55 -5.08 -4.06
N TYR A 261 -17.10 -3.92 -3.69
CA TYR A 261 -16.37 -2.78 -3.13
C TYR A 261 -15.80 -3.05 -1.73
N TYR A 262 -16.47 -3.91 -0.97
CA TYR A 262 -15.99 -4.44 0.30
C TYR A 262 -16.16 -5.95 0.31
N HIS A 263 -15.24 -6.65 0.96
CA HIS A 263 -15.28 -8.09 1.13
C HIS A 263 -15.30 -8.46 2.60
N LYS A 264 -15.94 -9.59 2.91
CA LYS A 264 -15.83 -10.25 4.22
C LYS A 264 -15.43 -11.69 3.98
N GLY A 265 -14.32 -12.13 4.55
CA GLY A 265 -13.78 -13.45 4.27
C GLY A 265 -12.90 -14.01 5.38
N ASN A 266 -12.45 -15.24 5.16
CA ASN A 266 -11.52 -15.94 6.02
C ASN A 266 -10.20 -16.14 5.26
N GLY A 267 -9.08 -16.10 5.96
CA GLY A 267 -7.76 -16.29 5.36
C GLY A 267 -6.62 -15.92 6.29
N THR A 268 -5.56 -16.73 6.26
CA THR A 268 -4.28 -16.41 6.89
C THR A 268 -3.61 -15.19 6.26
N SER A 269 -3.99 -14.84 5.02
CA SER A 269 -3.66 -13.58 4.35
C SER A 269 -4.01 -12.36 5.22
N SER A 270 -5.22 -12.32 5.78
CA SER A 270 -5.67 -11.24 6.66
C SER A 270 -4.85 -11.19 7.95
N SER A 271 -4.48 -12.36 8.49
CA SER A 271 -3.64 -12.49 9.68
C SER A 271 -2.23 -11.94 9.43
N ALA A 272 -1.62 -12.25 8.28
CA ALA A 272 -0.34 -11.68 7.86
C ALA A 272 -0.42 -10.16 7.70
N ALA A 273 -1.51 -9.64 7.11
CA ALA A 273 -1.73 -8.22 6.94
C ALA A 273 -1.86 -7.48 8.29
N TYR A 274 -2.65 -7.99 9.24
CA TYR A 274 -2.73 -7.40 10.58
C TYR A 274 -1.39 -7.46 11.33
N THR A 275 -0.62 -8.53 11.17
CA THR A 275 0.72 -8.63 11.75
C THR A 275 1.67 -7.62 11.12
N SER A 276 1.60 -7.41 9.82
CA SER A 276 2.37 -6.38 9.11
C SER A 276 2.04 -4.97 9.60
N ALA A 277 0.76 -4.69 9.86
CA ALA A 277 0.33 -3.44 10.47
C ALA A 277 0.86 -3.29 11.91
N ALA A 278 0.79 -4.34 12.73
CA ALA A 278 1.35 -4.32 14.07
C ALA A 278 2.87 -4.09 14.07
N ALA A 279 3.60 -4.71 13.14
CA ALA A 279 5.02 -4.45 12.95
C ALA A 279 5.28 -2.99 12.53
N ALA A 280 4.47 -2.42 11.64
CA ALA A 280 4.59 -1.02 11.25
C ALA A 280 4.34 -0.06 12.43
N LEU A 281 3.33 -0.34 13.25
CA LEU A 281 3.05 0.42 14.47
C LEU A 281 4.25 0.41 15.44
N VAL A 282 4.81 -0.78 15.68
CA VAL A 282 5.98 -0.95 16.56
C VAL A 282 7.21 -0.25 15.99
N ARG A 283 7.46 -0.31 14.68
CA ARG A 283 8.59 0.38 14.04
C ARG A 283 8.46 1.90 14.07
N ALA A 284 7.24 2.43 13.96
CA ALA A 284 7.01 3.87 14.08
C ALA A 284 7.27 4.38 15.50
N GLU A 285 6.87 3.62 16.52
CA GLU A 285 7.11 3.96 17.94
C GLU A 285 8.57 3.71 18.37
N TYR A 286 9.17 2.64 17.87
CA TYR A 286 10.53 2.21 18.24
C TYR A 286 11.42 2.08 16.99
N PRO A 287 11.83 3.19 16.37
CA PRO A 287 12.53 3.18 15.08
C PRO A 287 13.91 2.53 15.12
N ASP A 288 14.52 2.41 16.30
CA ASP A 288 15.85 1.81 16.48
C ASP A 288 15.80 0.28 16.63
N LEU A 289 14.61 -0.33 16.76
CA LEU A 289 14.50 -1.78 16.84
C LEU A 289 14.73 -2.43 15.49
N THR A 290 15.52 -3.50 15.50
CA THR A 290 15.71 -4.35 14.34
C THR A 290 14.45 -5.18 14.06
N ALA A 291 14.34 -5.72 12.84
CA ALA A 291 13.26 -6.62 12.44
C ALA A 291 13.05 -7.77 13.45
N GLY A 292 14.13 -8.43 13.87
CA GLY A 292 14.08 -9.49 14.88
C GLY A 292 13.62 -9.01 16.25
N GLN A 293 13.99 -7.80 16.67
CA GLN A 293 13.58 -7.23 17.95
C GLN A 293 12.10 -6.79 17.94
N VAL A 294 11.59 -6.34 16.78
CA VAL A 294 10.14 -6.14 16.56
C VAL A 294 9.41 -7.46 16.74
N VAL A 295 9.87 -8.55 16.12
CA VAL A 295 9.26 -9.88 16.29
C VAL A 295 9.36 -10.36 17.74
N ASN A 296 10.48 -10.14 18.43
CA ASN A 296 10.61 -10.45 19.85
C ASN A 296 9.51 -9.75 20.68
N ARG A 297 9.25 -8.47 20.39
CA ARG A 297 8.22 -7.70 21.09
C ARG A 297 6.81 -8.21 20.82
N LEU A 298 6.50 -8.60 19.57
CA LEU A 298 5.23 -9.24 19.21
C LEU A 298 5.06 -10.61 19.90
N VAL A 299 6.11 -11.44 19.91
CA VAL A 299 6.12 -12.75 20.56
C VAL A 299 5.97 -12.65 22.07
N LYS A 300 6.68 -11.73 22.74
CA LYS A 300 6.64 -11.60 24.20
C LYS A 300 5.32 -11.04 24.73
N THR A 301 4.53 -10.41 23.87
CA THR A 301 3.23 -9.84 24.23
C THR A 301 2.05 -10.63 23.65
N ALA A 302 2.33 -11.73 22.96
CA ALA A 302 1.32 -12.60 22.36
C ALA A 302 0.36 -13.16 23.42
N GLY A 303 -0.92 -13.24 23.05
CA GLY A 303 -1.98 -13.77 23.88
C GLY A 303 -2.36 -15.19 23.49
N LEU A 304 -2.89 -15.95 24.43
CA LEU A 304 -3.52 -17.24 24.18
C LEU A 304 -4.94 -17.21 24.72
N PRO A 305 -5.90 -17.92 24.09
CA PRO A 305 -7.22 -18.08 24.66
C PRO A 305 -7.12 -18.87 25.98
N GLU A 306 -8.03 -18.61 26.94
CA GLU A 306 -8.00 -19.29 28.25
C GLU A 306 -8.15 -20.83 28.10
N SER A 307 -8.78 -21.28 27.01
CA SER A 307 -8.92 -22.71 26.67
C SER A 307 -7.59 -23.43 26.43
N THR A 308 -6.50 -22.70 26.16
CA THR A 308 -5.15 -23.25 25.92
C THR A 308 -4.20 -23.01 27.08
N LYS A 309 -4.73 -22.80 28.29
CA LYS A 309 -3.91 -22.64 29.50
C LYS A 309 -3.02 -23.87 29.71
N GLY A 310 -1.72 -23.62 29.88
CA GLY A 310 -0.71 -24.68 30.09
C GLY A 310 -0.17 -25.30 28.81
N LEU A 311 -0.52 -24.76 27.64
CA LEU A 311 0.09 -25.14 26.37
C LEU A 311 1.60 -24.83 26.39
N SER A 312 2.41 -25.81 25.95
CA SER A 312 3.84 -25.61 25.75
C SER A 312 4.07 -24.75 24.52
N LEU A 313 4.97 -23.77 24.62
CA LEU A 313 5.28 -22.86 23.52
C LEU A 313 6.73 -23.00 23.03
N PRO A 314 6.99 -22.82 21.72
CA PRO A 314 6.01 -22.57 20.67
C PRO A 314 5.16 -23.83 20.36
N ASP A 315 3.86 -23.64 20.12
CA ASP A 315 2.91 -24.66 19.67
C ASP A 315 2.83 -24.67 18.14
N GLU A 316 2.58 -25.81 17.51
CA GLU A 316 2.56 -25.91 16.04
C GLU A 316 1.43 -25.10 15.38
N LYS A 317 0.32 -24.84 16.08
CA LYS A 317 -0.81 -24.06 15.56
C LYS A 317 -0.78 -22.62 16.02
N TYR A 318 -0.51 -22.39 17.30
CA TYR A 318 -0.51 -21.05 17.89
C TYR A 318 0.83 -20.33 17.76
N GLY A 319 1.95 -21.03 17.53
CA GLY A 319 3.27 -20.48 17.77
C GLY A 319 3.37 -20.02 19.22
N TYR A 320 3.61 -18.72 19.43
CA TYR A 320 3.56 -18.07 20.75
C TYR A 320 2.19 -17.47 21.12
N GLY A 321 1.24 -17.47 20.20
CA GLY A 321 -0.12 -16.95 20.40
C GLY A 321 -0.51 -15.84 19.42
N TYR A 322 -1.70 -15.27 19.62
CA TYR A 322 -2.21 -14.19 18.79
C TYR A 322 -1.57 -12.84 19.13
N ILE A 323 -1.32 -12.01 18.12
CA ILE A 323 -0.73 -10.68 18.31
C ILE A 323 -1.61 -9.77 19.18
N ARG A 324 -0.97 -8.93 19.99
CA ARG A 324 -1.63 -7.91 20.83
C ARG A 324 -0.96 -6.55 20.60
N PRO A 325 -1.33 -5.79 19.54
CA PRO A 325 -0.65 -4.55 19.16
C PRO A 325 -0.52 -3.54 20.30
N LEU A 326 -1.59 -3.31 21.09
CA LEU A 326 -1.54 -2.40 22.24
C LEU A 326 -0.50 -2.83 23.30
N ALA A 327 -0.44 -4.12 23.62
CA ALA A 327 0.56 -4.66 24.55
C ALA A 327 1.97 -4.52 23.96
N ALA A 328 2.14 -4.82 22.67
CA ALA A 328 3.39 -4.63 21.94
C ALA A 328 3.81 -3.16 21.84
N LEU A 329 2.94 -2.19 22.13
CA LEU A 329 3.28 -0.77 22.19
C LEU A 329 3.47 -0.24 23.62
N THR A 330 2.97 -0.93 24.64
CA THR A 330 2.92 -0.39 26.02
C THR A 330 3.75 -1.15 27.03
N GLU A 331 3.96 -2.46 26.83
CA GLU A 331 4.72 -3.27 27.78
C GLU A 331 6.23 -3.00 27.68
N ASN A 332 6.92 -3.08 28.81
CA ASN A 332 8.38 -2.94 28.85
C ASN A 332 9.04 -4.28 28.49
N ILE A 333 9.37 -4.45 27.21
CA ILE A 333 9.98 -5.67 26.68
C ILE A 333 11.44 -5.38 26.34
N PRO A 334 12.42 -6.11 26.94
CA PRO A 334 13.81 -6.00 26.53
C PRO A 334 13.97 -6.32 25.05
N ALA A 335 14.77 -5.52 24.33
CA ALA A 335 14.92 -5.65 22.88
C ALA A 335 15.31 -7.08 22.44
N GLY A 336 16.23 -7.72 23.17
CA GLY A 336 16.72 -9.06 22.85
C GLY A 336 17.83 -9.04 21.80
N SER A 337 18.12 -10.20 21.20
CA SER A 337 19.12 -10.34 20.14
C SER A 337 18.69 -9.61 18.85
N LYS A 338 19.65 -9.28 17.98
CA LYS A 338 19.39 -8.63 16.68
C LYS A 338 18.31 -9.36 15.85
N TYR A 339 18.33 -10.69 15.85
CA TYR A 339 17.38 -11.52 15.08
C TYR A 339 16.18 -12.00 15.91
N GLY A 340 16.15 -11.70 17.21
CA GLY A 340 15.06 -12.11 18.09
C GLY A 340 14.77 -13.62 17.99
N PRO A 341 13.49 -14.02 17.90
CA PRO A 341 13.10 -15.42 17.76
C PRO A 341 13.09 -15.92 16.30
N LEU A 342 13.49 -15.11 15.32
CA LEU A 342 13.54 -15.55 13.92
C LEU A 342 14.67 -16.58 13.73
N LYS A 343 14.41 -17.60 12.91
CA LYS A 343 15.46 -18.48 12.39
C LYS A 343 16.38 -17.65 11.48
N VAL A 344 17.68 -17.73 11.67
CA VAL A 344 18.65 -16.96 10.89
C VAL A 344 19.06 -17.79 9.67
N PRO A 345 19.08 -17.23 8.44
CA PRO A 345 19.65 -17.90 7.28
C PRO A 345 21.13 -18.25 7.48
N ASP A 346 21.57 -19.41 6.99
CA ASP A 346 22.96 -19.88 7.15
C ASP A 346 24.01 -18.88 6.64
N SER A 347 23.67 -18.11 5.59
CA SER A 347 24.50 -17.05 5.01
C SER A 347 24.71 -15.83 5.91
N LEU A 348 23.88 -15.67 6.94
CA LEU A 348 23.98 -14.61 7.95
C LEU A 348 24.42 -15.14 9.31
N ASP A 349 24.51 -16.46 9.47
CA ASP A 349 25.02 -17.09 10.66
C ASP A 349 26.56 -17.02 10.64
N SER A 350 27.11 -16.15 11.48
CA SER A 350 28.55 -15.98 11.66
C SER A 350 29.25 -17.21 12.27
N SER A 351 28.52 -18.29 12.56
CA SER A 351 29.07 -19.60 12.97
C SER A 351 29.20 -20.60 11.82
N SER A 352 28.79 -20.25 10.59
CA SER A 352 28.97 -21.09 9.40
C SER A 352 30.44 -21.07 8.91
N PRO A 353 31.06 -22.23 8.59
CA PRO A 353 32.48 -22.35 8.24
C PRO A 353 32.89 -21.62 6.95
N GLU A 354 31.95 -21.14 6.13
CA GLU A 354 32.23 -20.32 4.95
C GLU A 354 32.63 -18.88 5.31
N ALA A 355 32.25 -18.38 6.48
CA ALA A 355 32.69 -17.07 6.96
C ALA A 355 34.18 -17.05 7.34
N GLU A 356 34.77 -18.19 7.70
CA GLU A 356 36.19 -18.30 8.05
C GLU A 356 37.12 -18.25 6.82
N ALA A 357 36.63 -18.63 5.63
CA ALA A 357 37.40 -18.63 4.40
C ALA A 357 37.73 -17.22 3.86
N GLU A 358 36.90 -16.22 4.17
CA GLU A 358 37.18 -14.82 3.79
C GLU A 358 38.08 -14.10 4.79
N VAL A 359 38.23 -14.60 6.02
CA VAL A 359 39.13 -14.00 7.04
C VAL A 359 40.55 -14.58 6.98
N GLU A 360 40.69 -15.84 6.58
CA GLU A 360 42.00 -16.53 6.46
C GLU A 360 42.84 -16.06 5.26
N ALA A 361 42.23 -15.43 4.23
CA ALA A 361 42.98 -14.82 3.13
C ALA A 361 43.66 -13.47 3.50
N GLY A 362 43.44 -12.98 4.73
CA GLY A 362 43.87 -11.64 5.17
C GLY A 362 44.79 -11.58 6.39
N SER A 363 45.21 -12.70 7.00
CA SER A 363 45.95 -12.68 8.28
C SER A 363 47.43 -13.10 8.16
N GLY A 364 48.14 -12.46 7.23
CA GLY A 364 49.60 -12.52 7.17
C GLY A 364 50.28 -11.40 7.99
N SER A 365 50.74 -11.75 9.19
CA SER A 365 51.74 -11.06 10.02
C SER A 365 51.30 -9.85 10.86
N GLY A 366 51.58 -9.97 12.17
CA GLY A 366 51.46 -8.89 13.13
C GLY A 366 52.64 -7.92 13.12
N THR A 367 52.46 -6.90 13.96
CA THR A 367 53.41 -5.89 14.48
C THR A 367 53.35 -4.49 13.83
N ASP A 368 53.31 -3.50 14.73
CA ASP A 368 53.53 -2.06 14.59
C ASP A 368 52.38 -1.12 14.16
N SER A 369 51.72 -0.57 15.19
CA SER A 369 50.76 0.54 15.17
C SER A 369 51.28 1.88 14.59
N SER A 370 52.51 1.95 14.06
CA SER A 370 53.07 3.17 13.49
C SER A 370 52.84 3.33 11.98
N ASN A 371 52.48 2.25 11.28
CA ASN A 371 52.31 2.25 9.81
C ASN A 371 50.88 2.53 9.34
N THR A 372 49.86 2.32 10.19
CA THR A 372 48.45 2.58 9.88
C THR A 372 48.15 4.08 9.76
N LEU A 373 48.75 4.92 10.61
CA LEU A 373 48.61 6.38 10.53
C LEU A 373 49.29 6.99 9.28
N LYS A 374 50.40 6.40 8.80
CA LYS A 374 51.06 6.83 7.56
C LYS A 374 50.26 6.46 6.31
N ARG A 375 49.55 5.32 6.31
CA ARG A 375 48.69 4.91 5.20
C ARG A 375 47.42 5.77 5.10
N ILE A 376 46.79 6.13 6.22
CA ILE A 376 45.63 7.05 6.23
C ILE A 376 46.01 8.45 5.70
N LEU A 377 47.23 8.93 6.00
CA LEU A 377 47.70 10.21 5.47
C LEU A 377 47.86 10.19 3.94
N VAL A 378 48.26 9.06 3.34
CA VAL A 378 48.47 8.98 1.88
C VAL A 378 47.15 8.92 1.11
N PHE A 379 46.11 8.25 1.62
CA PHE A 379 44.83 8.11 0.90
C PHE A 379 43.90 9.31 1.05
N VAL A 380 44.05 10.13 2.10
CA VAL A 380 43.20 11.32 2.28
C VAL A 380 43.88 12.61 1.80
N VAL A 381 45.21 12.73 1.93
CA VAL A 381 45.91 13.98 1.56
C VAL A 381 46.22 14.03 0.07
N ALA A 382 46.51 12.90 -0.59
CA ALA A 382 46.83 12.89 -2.03
C ALA A 382 45.67 13.33 -2.95
N PRO A 383 44.40 12.93 -2.74
CA PRO A 383 43.29 13.40 -3.56
C PRO A 383 43.00 14.89 -3.38
N VAL A 384 43.13 15.40 -2.15
CA VAL A 384 42.89 16.81 -1.82
C VAL A 384 43.98 17.71 -2.42
N PHE A 385 45.24 17.25 -2.42
CA PHE A 385 46.34 17.98 -3.05
C PHE A 385 46.22 17.98 -4.59
N LEU A 386 45.77 16.88 -5.18
CA LEU A 386 45.51 16.78 -6.62
C LEU A 386 44.40 17.75 -7.05
N LEU A 387 43.30 17.84 -6.29
CA LEU A 387 42.21 18.77 -6.56
C LEU A 387 42.64 20.24 -6.44
N LEU A 388 43.49 20.57 -5.47
CA LEU A 388 44.05 21.91 -5.33
C LEU A 388 44.96 22.29 -6.51
N VAL A 389 45.81 21.38 -6.97
CA VAL A 389 46.69 21.61 -8.13
C VAL A 389 45.88 21.78 -9.41
N VAL A 390 44.85 20.96 -9.64
CA VAL A 390 43.95 21.09 -10.79
C VAL A 390 43.20 22.43 -10.73
N GLY A 391 42.68 22.80 -9.57
CA GLY A 391 41.99 24.09 -9.37
C GLY A 391 42.88 25.30 -9.66
N VAL A 392 44.12 25.30 -9.18
CA VAL A 392 45.10 26.37 -9.43
C VAL A 392 45.50 26.43 -10.91
N THR A 393 45.64 25.26 -11.56
CA THR A 393 46.01 25.19 -12.98
C THR A 393 44.88 25.70 -13.88
N VAL A 394 43.63 25.31 -13.61
CA VAL A 394 42.45 25.82 -14.32
C VAL A 394 42.31 27.33 -14.09
N PHE A 395 42.50 27.81 -12.86
CA PHE A 395 42.45 29.24 -12.56
C PHE A 395 43.55 30.03 -13.29
N ALA A 396 44.78 29.52 -13.37
CA ALA A 396 45.88 30.15 -14.09
C ALA A 396 45.62 30.18 -15.61
N VAL A 397 45.07 29.11 -16.20
CA VAL A 397 44.73 29.03 -17.62
C VAL A 397 43.61 30.02 -17.96
N VAL A 398 42.53 30.07 -17.17
CA VAL A 398 41.41 31.02 -17.35
C VAL A 398 41.87 32.48 -17.17
N ARG A 399 42.79 32.74 -16.23
CA ARG A 399 43.36 34.08 -16.02
C ARG A 399 44.30 34.48 -17.17
N SER A 400 45.04 33.55 -17.76
CA SER A 400 45.94 33.81 -18.89
C SER A 400 45.18 34.04 -20.20
N SER A 401 44.07 33.32 -20.42
CA SER A 401 43.23 33.47 -21.62
C SER A 401 42.46 34.79 -21.63
N ARG A 402 42.11 35.33 -20.44
CA ARG A 402 41.54 36.67 -20.29
C ARG A 402 42.56 37.80 -20.49
N ARG A 403 43.86 37.55 -20.29
CA ARG A 403 44.93 38.53 -20.56
C ARG A 403 45.33 38.61 -22.03
N LYS A 404 45.13 37.55 -22.82
CA LYS A 404 45.45 37.53 -24.27
C LYS A 404 44.38 38.14 -25.18
N LYS A 405 43.21 38.55 -24.67
CA LYS A 405 42.17 39.27 -25.44
C LYS A 405 42.26 40.80 -25.36
N ARG A 406 43.44 41.35 -25.06
CA ARG A 406 43.72 42.79 -25.19
C ARG A 406 44.98 43.00 -26.02
N SER A 407 44.91 42.76 -27.32
CA SER A 407 45.83 43.27 -28.33
C SER A 407 45.19 43.06 -29.70
N ALA A 408 44.55 44.11 -30.23
CA ALA A 408 44.23 44.19 -31.65
C ALA A 408 45.50 44.52 -32.45
N PRO A 409 45.50 44.29 -33.77
CA PRO A 409 45.61 45.47 -34.61
C PRO A 409 44.60 45.54 -35.75
N VAL A 410 44.44 46.79 -36.17
CA VAL A 410 43.55 47.36 -37.17
C VAL A 410 44.02 47.02 -38.58
N GLY A 411 43.07 46.75 -39.48
CA GLY A 411 43.31 46.65 -40.93
C GLY A 411 42.01 46.90 -41.71
N VAL A 412 42.05 47.91 -42.57
CA VAL A 412 40.95 48.60 -43.26
C VAL A 412 40.66 47.92 -44.61
N GLY A 413 39.41 47.88 -45.07
CA GLY A 413 39.11 47.48 -46.45
C GLY A 413 37.63 47.39 -46.79
N TRP A 414 37.20 48.19 -47.77
CA TRP A 414 35.85 48.49 -48.24
C TRP A 414 35.18 47.39 -49.08
N GLY A 415 33.84 47.47 -49.23
CA GLY A 415 33.21 47.20 -50.54
C GLY A 415 31.97 46.27 -50.57
N GLU A 416 30.81 46.89 -50.80
CA GLU A 416 29.72 46.48 -51.73
C GLU A 416 28.97 45.13 -51.57
N GLY A 417 27.62 45.19 -51.53
CA GLY A 417 26.72 44.07 -51.87
C GLY A 417 26.40 44.05 -53.38
N PRO A 418 25.30 43.43 -53.90
CA PRO A 418 24.37 42.39 -53.39
C PRO A 418 24.13 41.25 -54.46
N GLN A 419 23.01 40.52 -54.36
CA GLN A 419 22.40 39.52 -55.31
C GLN A 419 22.76 38.04 -55.08
N ALA A 420 21.82 37.16 -54.68
CA ALA A 420 20.64 36.61 -55.36
C ALA A 420 20.98 35.48 -56.36
N GLN A 421 20.56 34.25 -56.05
CA GLN A 421 20.02 33.29 -57.02
C GLN A 421 19.23 32.19 -56.29
N GLN A 422 18.00 31.99 -56.75
CA GLN A 422 17.05 30.95 -56.36
C GLN A 422 16.96 29.88 -57.50
N PRO A 423 16.22 28.77 -57.31
CA PRO A 423 16.45 27.41 -57.81
C PRO A 423 15.83 27.18 -59.19
N PRO A 424 15.71 25.93 -59.72
CA PRO A 424 14.45 25.16 -59.57
C PRO A 424 14.61 23.62 -59.74
N TYR A 425 13.76 22.70 -59.25
CA TYR A 425 12.42 22.24 -59.67
C TYR A 425 12.18 20.93 -58.85
N GLY A 426 10.99 20.42 -58.52
CA GLY A 426 9.60 20.72 -58.84
C GLY A 426 8.74 19.60 -58.21
N GLN A 427 7.55 19.96 -57.72
CA GLN A 427 6.59 19.12 -57.00
C GLN A 427 5.52 18.48 -57.96
N PRO A 428 4.23 18.17 -57.60
CA PRO A 428 3.73 16.86 -57.13
C PRO A 428 2.35 16.39 -57.73
N MET A 429 1.82 15.21 -57.29
CA MET A 429 0.38 14.71 -57.25
C MET A 429 -0.44 14.48 -58.57
N PRO A 430 -1.69 13.93 -58.60
CA PRO A 430 -2.41 12.76 -57.99
C PRO A 430 -3.30 11.98 -59.05
N PRO A 431 -4.57 11.50 -58.82
CA PRO A 431 -5.13 10.37 -58.05
C PRO A 431 -5.82 9.27 -58.92
N GLY A 432 -6.24 8.12 -58.34
CA GLY A 432 -7.02 7.09 -59.09
C GLY A 432 -7.76 6.05 -58.23
N ASN A 433 -9.07 5.95 -58.45
CA ASN A 433 -10.15 5.28 -57.72
C ASN A 433 -10.35 3.77 -58.05
N ALA A 434 -11.02 3.02 -57.15
CA ALA A 434 -12.21 2.15 -57.41
C ALA A 434 -12.19 0.64 -57.06
N GLY A 435 -13.25 0.21 -56.35
CA GLY A 435 -13.87 -1.13 -56.33
C GLY A 435 -13.71 -1.90 -55.01
N GLY A 436 -14.72 -2.40 -54.28
CA GLY A 436 -16.13 -2.65 -54.54
C GLY A 436 -16.54 -3.99 -53.88
N PHE A 437 -17.38 -3.94 -52.84
CA PHE A 437 -18.04 -5.05 -52.09
C PHE A 437 -18.97 -5.93 -52.98
N PRO A 438 -19.40 -7.16 -52.59
CA PRO A 438 -20.55 -7.35 -51.66
C PRO A 438 -20.60 -8.66 -50.81
N PRO A 439 -21.64 -8.85 -49.95
CA PRO A 439 -21.62 -9.70 -48.75
C PRO A 439 -22.63 -10.89 -48.71
N GLN A 440 -22.47 -11.74 -47.67
CA GLN A 440 -23.45 -12.58 -46.91
C GLN A 440 -24.31 -13.65 -47.64
N PRO A 441 -24.78 -14.71 -46.93
CA PRO A 441 -26.08 -14.62 -46.23
C PRO A 441 -26.21 -15.37 -44.88
N GLN A 442 -27.25 -14.96 -44.14
CA GLN A 442 -27.76 -15.45 -42.85
C GLN A 442 -28.77 -16.61 -42.98
N GLY A 443 -28.95 -17.34 -41.87
CA GLY A 443 -30.26 -17.75 -41.32
C GLY A 443 -30.46 -19.25 -41.05
N PRO A 444 -31.50 -19.69 -40.30
CA PRO A 444 -32.33 -18.96 -39.32
C PRO A 444 -32.76 -19.80 -38.05
N ASN A 445 -33.65 -19.19 -37.24
CA ASN A 445 -34.56 -19.69 -36.18
C ASN A 445 -34.12 -19.59 -34.71
N GLN A 446 -34.70 -18.69 -33.90
CA GLN A 446 -36.08 -18.61 -33.33
C GLN A 446 -36.30 -19.56 -32.13
N ASN A 447 -36.34 -19.02 -30.91
CA ASN A 447 -37.55 -18.96 -30.06
C ASN A 447 -37.28 -18.42 -28.64
N GLN A 448 -38.14 -17.49 -28.23
CA GLN A 448 -38.61 -17.16 -26.87
C GLN A 448 -40.16 -17.26 -26.94
N PRO A 449 -41.01 -17.09 -25.89
CA PRO A 449 -40.78 -16.88 -24.43
C PRO A 449 -41.75 -17.71 -23.50
N SER A 450 -41.55 -17.66 -22.16
CA SER A 450 -42.61 -17.51 -21.12
C SER A 450 -42.09 -17.69 -19.67
N GLY A 451 -42.54 -16.86 -18.72
CA GLY A 451 -42.36 -17.01 -17.25
C GLY A 451 -43.54 -17.75 -16.58
N PRO A 452 -43.98 -17.40 -15.35
CA PRO A 452 -43.37 -17.52 -14.01
C PRO A 452 -44.20 -18.38 -12.99
N TRP A 453 -43.77 -18.44 -11.71
CA TRP A 453 -44.46 -18.81 -10.43
C TRP A 453 -43.87 -20.01 -9.63
N GLY A 454 -43.87 -19.87 -8.29
CA GLY A 454 -43.15 -20.69 -7.27
C GLY A 454 -43.83 -22.01 -6.87
N PRO A 455 -43.84 -22.48 -5.59
CA PRO A 455 -43.51 -21.84 -4.30
C PRO A 455 -42.09 -22.10 -3.76
#